data_AF-V5XF48-F1
#
_entry.id   AF-V5XF48-F1
#
_cell.length_a   1.000
_cell.length_b   1.000
_cell.length_c   1.000
_cell.angle_alpha   90.00
_cell.angle_beta   90.00
_cell.angle_gamma   90.00
#
_symmetry.space_group_name_H-M   'P 1'
#
loop_
_entity.id
_entity.type
_entity.pdbx_description
1 polymer ?
#
loop_
_entity_poly.entity_id
_entity_poly.type
_entity_poly.pdbx_seq_one_letter_code
_entity_poly.pdbx_strand_id
1 'polypeptide(L)'
;MASHHTKDKGDLGVAKAFSDLVAKGYTMLFPATEHAAFDLVAYRAGVFVRVQVKYRCARAGVIKLNLRSTWADRHGVHSVPIDKGAVDVICIYCPDTDECYYIRPSDHGVSVNLRIAAPRNGQQKRILAAAAFRDLPDPPGNTRVPA
;
A
#
# COMPACT_ATOMS: atom_id res chain seq x y z
N MET A 1 -27.51 -7.01 9.30
CA MET A 1 -26.07 -7.28 9.36
C MET A 1 -25.39 -6.04 9.92
N ALA A 2 -24.76 -6.11 11.10
CA ALA A 2 -24.12 -4.94 11.72
C ALA A 2 -22.86 -4.57 10.91
N SER A 3 -22.84 -3.38 10.30
CA SER A 3 -21.69 -2.94 9.47
C SER A 3 -20.50 -2.56 10.38
N HIS A 4 -19.41 -3.31 10.29
CA HIS A 4 -18.15 -2.93 10.90
C HIS A 4 -17.41 -2.00 9.94
N HIS A 5 -17.69 -0.69 10.03
CA HIS A 5 -17.18 0.33 9.09
C HIS A 5 -15.67 0.31 8.79
N THR A 6 -14.82 -0.16 9.71
CA THR A 6 -13.37 -0.27 9.48
C THR A 6 -12.96 -1.53 8.73
N LYS A 7 -13.67 -2.65 8.95
CA LYS A 7 -13.45 -3.91 8.22
C LYS A 7 -13.86 -3.75 6.75
N ASP A 8 -15.03 -3.16 6.53
CA ASP A 8 -15.57 -2.91 5.18
C ASP A 8 -14.60 -2.10 4.29
N LYS A 9 -13.90 -1.12 4.88
CA LYS A 9 -12.89 -0.31 4.17
C LYS A 9 -11.62 -1.09 3.86
N GLY A 10 -11.19 -1.97 4.76
CA GLY A 10 -10.05 -2.86 4.55
C GLY A 10 -10.33 -3.81 3.40
N ASP A 11 -11.47 -4.49 3.46
CA ASP A 11 -11.91 -5.45 2.45
C ASP A 11 -12.09 -4.81 1.07
N LEU A 12 -12.71 -3.62 1.02
CA LEU A 12 -12.81 -2.83 -0.21
C LEU A 12 -11.42 -2.47 -0.77
N GLY A 13 -10.49 -2.06 0.10
CA GLY A 13 -9.12 -1.77 -0.30
C GLY A 13 -8.45 -2.98 -0.94
N VAL A 14 -8.57 -4.16 -0.32
CA VAL A 14 -8.01 -5.42 -0.84
C VAL A 14 -8.63 -5.77 -2.19
N ALA A 15 -9.95 -5.68 -2.32
CA ALA A 15 -10.65 -5.96 -3.58
C ALA A 15 -10.21 -5.01 -4.71
N LYS A 16 -10.02 -3.73 -4.41
CA LYS A 16 -9.53 -2.73 -5.38
C LYS A 16 -8.08 -2.99 -5.79
N ALA A 17 -7.21 -3.30 -4.83
CA ALA A 17 -5.82 -3.66 -5.11
C ALA A 17 -5.71 -4.94 -5.96
N PHE A 18 -6.53 -5.95 -5.65
CA PHE A 18 -6.63 -7.17 -6.44
C PHE A 18 -7.04 -6.85 -7.90
N SER A 19 -8.13 -6.10 -8.08
CA SER A 19 -8.64 -5.74 -9.40
C SER A 19 -7.61 -4.98 -10.24
N ASP A 20 -6.96 -3.98 -9.64
CA ASP A 20 -5.92 -3.18 -10.30
C ASP A 20 -4.72 -4.04 -10.73
N LEU A 21 -4.22 -4.92 -9.85
CA LEU A 21 -3.08 -5.79 -10.17
C LEU A 21 -3.43 -6.86 -11.22
N VAL A 22 -4.65 -7.41 -11.19
CA VAL A 22 -5.15 -8.30 -12.25
C VAL A 22 -5.21 -7.57 -13.59
N ALA A 23 -5.72 -6.33 -13.62
CA ALA A 23 -5.76 -5.52 -14.82
C ALA A 23 -4.35 -5.22 -15.38
N LYS A 24 -3.34 -5.16 -14.51
CA LYS A 24 -1.91 -5.03 -14.87
C LYS A 24 -1.22 -6.35 -15.27
N GLY A 25 -1.96 -7.46 -15.29
CA GLY A 25 -1.48 -8.76 -15.75
C GLY A 25 -0.71 -9.57 -14.70
N TYR A 26 -0.95 -9.32 -13.40
CA TYR A 26 -0.40 -10.14 -12.32
C TYR A 26 -1.34 -11.31 -12.00
N THR A 27 -0.75 -12.47 -11.71
CA THR A 27 -1.46 -13.55 -11.04
C THR A 27 -1.52 -13.24 -9.54
N MET A 28 -2.70 -13.35 -8.94
CA MET A 28 -2.90 -12.99 -7.54
C MET A 28 -3.07 -14.24 -6.67
N LEU A 29 -2.38 -14.26 -5.53
CA LEU A 29 -2.50 -15.29 -4.51
C LEU A 29 -2.96 -14.67 -3.19
N PHE A 30 -3.69 -15.46 -2.42
CA PHE A 30 -4.21 -15.08 -1.11
C PHE A 30 -3.57 -15.96 -0.03
N PRO A 31 -3.12 -15.38 1.09
CA PRO A 31 -2.72 -16.18 2.24
C PRO A 31 -3.95 -16.92 2.81
N ALA A 32 -3.81 -18.21 3.12
CA ALA A 32 -4.84 -19.00 3.79
C ALA A 32 -4.88 -18.73 5.31
N THR A 33 -4.64 -17.48 5.72
CA THR A 33 -4.61 -17.03 7.12
C THR A 33 -4.84 -15.52 7.20
N GLU A 34 -5.47 -15.07 8.28
CA GLU A 34 -5.62 -13.65 8.61
C GLU A 34 -4.41 -13.07 9.35
N HIS A 35 -3.47 -13.91 9.78
CA HIS A 35 -2.31 -13.49 10.58
C HIS A 35 -1.08 -13.10 9.74
N ALA A 36 -1.18 -13.17 8.41
CA ALA A 36 -0.09 -12.79 7.53
C ALA A 36 0.19 -11.28 7.62
N ALA A 37 1.45 -10.89 7.45
CA ALA A 37 1.85 -9.48 7.42
C ALA A 37 1.44 -8.74 6.13
N PHE A 38 0.88 -9.46 5.15
CA PHE A 38 0.45 -8.96 3.86
C PHE A 38 -0.93 -9.54 3.52
N ASP A 39 -1.68 -8.84 2.67
CA ASP A 39 -3.05 -9.24 2.31
C ASP A 39 -3.08 -10.05 1.00
N LEU A 40 -2.13 -9.78 0.10
CA LEU A 40 -2.06 -10.35 -1.24
C LEU A 40 -0.61 -10.69 -1.60
N VAL A 41 -0.43 -11.62 -2.54
CA VAL A 41 0.84 -11.80 -3.25
C VAL A 41 0.58 -11.64 -4.75
N ALA A 42 1.31 -10.73 -5.39
CA ALA A 42 1.30 -10.57 -6.84
C ALA A 42 2.44 -11.38 -7.45
N TYR A 43 2.14 -12.16 -8.49
CA TYR A 43 3.10 -12.97 -9.21
C TYR A 43 3.14 -12.56 -10.69
N ARG A 44 4.35 -12.35 -11.21
CA ARG A 44 4.59 -12.16 -12.65
C ARG A 44 6.05 -12.52 -12.98
N ALA A 45 6.24 -13.25 -14.08
CA ALA A 45 7.57 -13.58 -14.62
C ALA A 45 8.55 -14.16 -13.57
N GLY A 46 8.10 -15.10 -12.74
CA GLY A 46 8.94 -15.76 -11.73
C GLY A 46 9.16 -14.97 -10.44
N VAL A 47 8.63 -13.75 -10.34
CA VAL A 47 8.78 -12.88 -9.16
C VAL A 47 7.48 -12.86 -8.36
N PHE A 48 7.60 -13.09 -7.04
CA PHE A 48 6.52 -12.92 -6.08
C PHE A 48 6.72 -11.61 -5.31
N VAL A 49 5.65 -10.83 -5.15
CA VAL A 49 5.64 -9.56 -4.42
C VAL A 49 4.57 -9.62 -3.33
N ARG A 50 4.98 -9.58 -2.06
CA ARG A 50 4.08 -9.52 -0.90
C ARG A 50 3.52 -8.10 -0.76
N VAL A 51 2.20 -7.96 -0.89
CA VAL A 51 1.50 -6.67 -0.90
C VAL A 51 0.63 -6.55 0.34
N GLN A 52 0.93 -5.54 1.17
CA GLN A 52 0.02 -5.09 2.23
C GLN A 52 -0.81 -3.92 1.72
N VAL A 53 -2.12 -4.01 1.86
CA VAL A 53 -3.08 -3.01 1.43
C VAL A 53 -3.47 -2.10 2.59
N LYS A 54 -3.59 -0.80 2.31
CA LYS A 54 -4.09 0.22 3.23
C LYS A 54 -5.10 1.13 2.54
N TYR A 55 -6.30 1.22 3.08
CA TYR A 55 -7.30 2.22 2.67
C TYR A 55 -6.95 3.59 3.27
N ARG A 56 -6.77 4.64 2.46
CA ARG A 56 -6.48 6.00 2.93
C ARG A 56 -7.17 7.08 2.09
N CYS A 57 -8.04 7.86 2.72
CA CYS A 57 -8.57 9.08 2.11
C CYS A 57 -7.49 10.17 2.02
N ALA A 58 -7.56 10.98 0.97
CA ALA A 58 -6.80 12.20 0.84
C ALA A 58 -7.35 13.29 1.76
N ARG A 59 -6.45 14.05 2.38
CA ARG A 59 -6.81 15.25 3.13
C ARG A 59 -6.01 16.43 2.60
N ALA A 60 -6.71 17.47 2.15
CA ALA A 60 -6.09 18.64 1.51
C ALA A 60 -5.15 18.27 0.34
N GLY A 61 -5.57 17.32 -0.49
CA GLY A 61 -4.82 16.87 -1.68
C GLY A 61 -3.62 15.97 -1.38
N VAL A 62 -3.48 15.47 -0.15
CA VAL A 62 -2.37 14.61 0.28
C VAL A 62 -2.91 13.34 0.94
N ILE A 63 -2.42 12.18 0.48
CA ILE A 63 -2.60 10.88 1.12
C ILE A 63 -1.45 10.70 2.10
N LYS A 64 -1.77 10.55 3.39
CA LYS A 64 -0.77 10.34 4.45
C LYS A 64 -0.77 8.89 4.91
N LEU A 65 0.40 8.27 4.93
CA LEU A 65 0.62 6.96 5.50
C LEU A 65 1.73 7.02 6.55
N ASN A 66 1.43 6.56 7.76
CA ASN A 66 2.45 6.32 8.78
C ASN A 66 2.88 4.86 8.69
N LEU A 67 4.18 4.60 8.60
CA LEU A 67 4.76 3.25 8.52
C LEU A 67 4.90 2.66 9.92
N ARG A 68 3.77 2.55 10.62
CA ARG A 68 3.66 1.98 11.96
C ARG A 68 2.44 1.07 12.07
N SER A 69 2.55 0.04 12.88
CA SER A 69 1.43 -0.74 13.37
C SER A 69 0.89 -0.10 14.64
N THR A 70 -0.43 -0.09 14.80
CA THR A 70 -1.11 0.39 16.01
C THR A 70 -2.19 -0.60 16.39
N TRP A 71 -2.17 -1.07 17.63
CA TRP A 71 -3.19 -1.97 18.17
C TRP A 71 -3.56 -1.54 19.58
N ALA A 72 -4.77 -1.89 20.01
CA ALA A 72 -5.24 -1.66 21.37
C ALA A 72 -5.41 -3.01 22.07
N ASP A 73 -4.96 -3.09 23.31
CA ASP A 73 -5.24 -4.20 24.20
C ASP A 73 -5.71 -3.66 25.56
N ARG A 74 -5.93 -4.55 26.53
CA ARG A 74 -6.33 -4.19 27.90
C ARG A 74 -5.32 -3.29 28.64
N HIS A 75 -4.10 -3.16 28.12
CA HIS A 75 -3.00 -2.38 28.68
C HIS A 75 -2.77 -1.05 27.92
N GLY A 76 -3.62 -0.73 26.94
CA GLY A 76 -3.61 0.55 26.25
C GLY A 76 -3.41 0.42 24.74
N VAL A 77 -3.03 1.54 24.12
CA VAL A 77 -2.75 1.61 22.67
C VAL A 77 -1.24 1.54 22.48
N HIS A 78 -0.81 0.52 21.76
CA HIS A 78 0.59 0.33 21.39
C HIS A 78 0.83 0.78 19.96
N SER A 79 1.99 1.34 19.69
CA SER A 79 2.40 1.62 18.32
C SER A 79 3.89 1.39 18.12
N VAL A 80 4.22 0.59 17.11
CA VAL A 80 5.59 0.24 16.75
C VAL A 80 5.81 0.46 15.25
N PRO A 81 7.03 0.77 14.79
CA PRO A 81 7.35 0.76 13.37
C PRO A 81 6.98 -0.57 12.71
N ILE A 82 6.54 -0.54 11.46
CA ILE A 82 6.33 -1.80 10.73
C ILE A 82 7.65 -2.52 10.51
N ASP A 83 7.61 -3.85 10.47
CA ASP A 83 8.69 -4.64 9.90
C ASP A 83 8.67 -4.47 8.38
N LYS A 84 9.64 -3.72 7.85
CA LYS A 84 9.77 -3.45 6.42
C LYS A 84 10.27 -4.65 5.63
N GLY A 85 10.77 -5.71 6.27
CA GLY A 85 11.16 -6.96 5.61
C GLY A 85 10.00 -7.96 5.46
N ALA A 86 8.92 -7.77 6.22
CA ALA A 86 7.74 -8.63 6.18
C ALA A 86 6.85 -8.39 4.95
N VAL A 87 6.99 -7.24 4.29
CA VAL A 87 6.20 -6.79 3.14
C VAL A 87 7.11 -6.19 2.07
N ASP A 88 6.91 -6.55 0.81
CA ASP A 88 7.73 -6.00 -0.29
C ASP A 88 7.18 -4.63 -0.73
N VAL A 89 5.84 -4.52 -0.77
CA VAL A 89 5.13 -3.33 -1.20
C VAL A 89 3.93 -3.04 -0.30
N ILE A 90 3.69 -1.75 -0.05
CA ILE A 90 2.40 -1.28 0.46
C ILE A 90 1.59 -0.70 -0.68
N CYS A 91 0.39 -1.24 -0.90
CA CYS A 91 -0.63 -0.69 -1.79
C CYS A 91 -1.56 0.23 -0.99
N ILE A 92 -1.59 1.51 -1.32
CA ILE A 92 -2.49 2.49 -0.75
C ILE A 92 -3.65 2.67 -1.72
N TYR A 93 -4.82 2.14 -1.37
CA TYR A 93 -6.05 2.47 -2.10
C TYR A 93 -6.62 3.80 -1.57
N CYS A 94 -6.82 4.77 -2.46
CA CYS A 94 -7.44 6.04 -2.14
C CYS A 94 -8.84 6.14 -2.77
N PRO A 95 -9.90 6.24 -1.95
CA PRO A 95 -11.27 6.31 -2.45
C PRO A 95 -11.60 7.65 -3.15
N ASP A 96 -10.86 8.73 -2.85
CA ASP A 96 -11.11 10.05 -3.44
C ASP A 96 -10.69 10.11 -4.91
N THR A 97 -9.67 9.34 -5.27
CA THR A 97 -9.19 9.20 -6.66
C THR A 97 -9.65 7.91 -7.31
N ASP A 98 -10.19 6.97 -6.54
CA ASP A 98 -10.47 5.57 -6.92
C ASP A 98 -9.26 4.86 -7.53
N GLU A 99 -8.07 5.04 -6.92
CA GLU A 99 -6.80 4.56 -7.45
C GLU A 99 -5.94 3.86 -6.40
N CYS A 100 -5.05 2.98 -6.86
CA CYS A 100 -4.04 2.30 -6.05
C CYS A 100 -2.65 2.91 -6.26
N TYR A 101 -1.93 3.11 -5.15
CA TYR A 101 -0.58 3.64 -5.14
C TYR A 101 0.38 2.69 -4.42
N TYR A 102 1.48 2.31 -5.05
CA TYR A 102 2.41 1.29 -4.60
C TYR A 102 3.72 1.93 -4.15
N ILE A 103 4.14 1.63 -2.92
CA ILE A 103 5.42 2.10 -2.37
C ILE A 103 6.23 0.93 -1.84
N ARG A 104 7.56 0.99 -1.95
CA ARG A 104 8.44 0.12 -1.17
C ARG A 104 8.65 0.74 0.22
N PRO A 105 8.33 0.04 1.32
CA PRO A 105 8.49 0.61 2.66
C PRO A 105 9.94 0.93 3.02
N SER A 106 10.90 0.22 2.42
CA SER A 106 12.34 0.42 2.55
C SER A 106 12.79 1.81 2.08
N ASP A 107 12.10 2.39 1.11
CA ASP A 107 12.52 3.62 0.43
C ASP A 107 12.11 4.88 1.22
N HIS A 108 11.48 4.70 2.37
CA HIS A 108 10.88 5.76 3.16
C HIS A 108 11.24 5.64 4.64
N GLY A 109 11.16 6.76 5.37
CA GLY A 109 11.43 6.80 6.82
C GLY A 109 10.25 6.30 7.65
N VAL A 110 9.68 7.20 8.45
CA VAL A 110 8.54 6.92 9.35
C VAL A 110 7.17 7.11 8.71
N SER A 111 7.10 7.87 7.62
CA SER A 111 5.84 8.20 6.94
C SER A 111 6.07 8.51 5.46
N VAL A 112 4.98 8.43 4.71
CA VAL A 112 4.91 8.73 3.27
C VAL A 112 3.71 9.64 3.03
N ASN A 113 3.94 10.71 2.28
CA ASN A 113 2.91 11.69 1.93
C ASN A 113 2.83 11.80 0.41
N LEU A 114 1.87 11.10 -0.20
CA LEU A 114 1.64 11.16 -1.64
C LEU A 114 0.71 12.32 -1.97
N ARG A 115 1.06 13.11 -2.97
CA ARG A 115 0.33 14.32 -3.33
C ARG A 115 -0.44 14.12 -4.63
N ILE A 116 -1.75 14.27 -4.57
CA ILE A 116 -2.67 14.11 -5.72
C ILE A 116 -2.79 15.43 -6.48
N ALA A 117 -2.92 16.55 -5.76
CA ALA A 117 -3.13 17.87 -6.34
C ALA A 117 -1.93 18.79 -6.10
N ALA A 118 -1.69 19.70 -7.04
CA ALA A 118 -0.62 20.68 -6.95
C ALA A 118 -0.64 21.45 -5.62
N PRO A 119 0.53 21.77 -5.03
CA PRO A 119 0.60 22.55 -3.81
C PRO A 119 0.03 23.96 -4.00
N ARG A 120 -0.84 24.36 -3.07
CA ARG A 120 -1.35 25.74 -2.99
C ARG A 120 -0.23 26.78 -2.81
N ASN A 121 0.88 26.39 -2.18
CA ASN A 121 1.99 27.30 -1.86
C ASN A 121 3.14 27.22 -2.89
N GLY A 122 2.91 26.65 -4.08
CA GLY A 122 3.93 26.56 -5.13
C GLY A 122 5.17 25.73 -4.79
N GLN A 123 5.13 24.93 -3.70
CA GLN A 123 6.25 24.07 -3.30
C GLN A 123 6.56 23.08 -4.44
N GLN A 124 7.83 22.94 -4.83
CA GLN A 124 8.20 21.98 -5.88
C GLN A 124 9.22 20.93 -5.40
N LYS A 125 9.99 21.23 -4.36
CA LYS A 125 11.02 20.32 -3.83
C LYS A 125 10.44 19.33 -2.82
N ARG A 126 10.90 18.07 -2.89
CA ARG A 126 10.55 16.95 -2.00
C ARG A 126 9.05 16.57 -2.00
N ILE A 127 8.41 16.62 -3.17
CA ILE A 127 7.02 16.17 -3.35
C ILE A 127 7.02 14.79 -3.99
N LEU A 128 6.34 13.85 -3.34
CA LEU A 128 6.03 12.55 -3.93
C LEU A 128 4.70 12.69 -4.68
N ALA A 129 4.75 12.93 -5.98
CA ALA A 129 3.55 13.01 -6.80
C ALA A 129 2.89 11.63 -6.87
N ALA A 130 1.60 11.53 -6.49
CA ALA A 130 0.90 10.26 -6.39
C ALA A 130 0.91 9.46 -7.71
N ALA A 131 0.82 10.16 -8.84
CA ALA A 131 0.86 9.53 -10.17
C ALA A 131 2.14 8.72 -10.44
N ALA A 132 3.27 9.06 -9.81
CA ALA A 132 4.53 8.33 -9.95
C ALA A 132 4.54 6.97 -9.23
N PHE A 133 3.51 6.69 -8.43
CA PHE A 133 3.39 5.47 -7.62
C PHE A 133 2.24 4.59 -8.10
N ARG A 134 1.72 4.77 -9.32
CA ARG A 134 0.58 3.97 -9.81
C ARG A 134 0.96 2.55 -10.18
N ASP A 135 2.24 2.26 -10.41
CA ASP A 135 2.70 0.92 -10.78
C ASP A 135 3.48 0.26 -9.65
N LEU A 136 3.47 -1.07 -9.63
CA LEU A 136 4.33 -1.82 -8.73
C LEU A 136 5.79 -1.43 -8.99
N PRO A 137 6.55 -1.10 -7.95
CA PRO A 137 7.94 -0.74 -8.12
C PRO A 137 8.72 -1.98 -8.55
N ASP A 138 9.72 -1.81 -9.42
CA ASP A 138 10.54 -2.92 -9.90
C ASP A 138 11.10 -3.73 -8.71
N PRO A 139 11.28 -5.05 -8.83
CA PRO A 139 11.98 -5.80 -7.80
C PRO A 139 13.36 -5.17 -7.57
N PRO A 140 13.85 -5.05 -6.32
CA PRO A 140 15.18 -4.55 -6.04
C PRO A 140 16.19 -5.36 -6.86
N GLY A 141 17.00 -4.65 -7.66
CA GLY A 141 17.69 -5.24 -8.80
C GLY A 141 18.59 -6.41 -8.44
N ASN A 142 18.13 -7.63 -8.72
CA ASN A 142 18.89 -8.69 -9.38
C ASN A 142 17.95 -9.86 -9.75
N THR A 143 17.19 -9.73 -10.84
CA THR A 143 16.58 -10.90 -11.53
C THR A 143 16.14 -10.45 -12.92
N ARG A 144 17.12 -10.14 -13.78
CA ARG A 144 16.94 -10.48 -15.19
C ARG A 144 17.00 -12.00 -15.25
N VAL A 145 15.86 -12.66 -15.15
CA VAL A 145 15.76 -14.04 -15.62
C VAL A 145 15.74 -13.92 -17.15
N PRO A 146 16.77 -14.38 -17.87
CA PRO A 146 16.71 -14.40 -19.33
C PRO A 146 15.57 -15.32 -19.76
N ALA A 147 14.96 -14.97 -20.90
CA ALA A 147 13.90 -15.72 -21.55
C ALA A 147 14.33 -17.15 -21.92
#